data_AF-A0A0D7AUB4-F1
#
_entry.id   AF-A0A0D7AUB4-F1
#
_cell.length_a   1.000
_cell.length_b   1.000
_cell.length_c   1.000
_cell.angle_alpha   90.00
_cell.angle_beta   90.00
_cell.angle_gamma   90.00
#
_symmetry.space_group_name_H-M   'P 1'
#
loop_
_entity.id
_entity.type
_entity.pdbx_description
1 polymer ?
#
loop_
_entity_poly.entity_id
_entity_poly.type
_entity_poly.pdbx_seq_one_letter_code
_entity_poly.pdbx_strand_id
1 'polypeptide(L)'
;MPANVSINDERIVSQKRLENYFNCSRCREKGKQCGYQKKGPCVECLTARQKCDKGEAQRLLRRKKIGQLADAVNERADGVRLQASQMTNHVRTLLQRIGDMTGKLEKTHKKMVQYRTAYEGATTEIADLRRKLAEAEDELADANERLTRDKEEEKEQDAGDGDEQDGDDKGGDEEEEDDDESRMQTDA
;
A
#
# COMPACT_ATOMS: atom_id res chain seq x y z
N MET A 1 -7.87 -26.96 -94.72
CA MET A 1 -7.69 -28.07 -93.76
C MET A 1 -8.02 -27.53 -92.37
N PRO A 2 -9.06 -28.03 -91.68
CA PRO A 2 -9.33 -27.62 -90.31
C PRO A 2 -8.46 -28.43 -89.33
N ALA A 3 -7.87 -27.75 -88.35
CA ALA A 3 -7.06 -28.35 -87.30
C ALA A 3 -7.94 -29.07 -86.27
N ASN A 4 -7.68 -30.35 -86.05
CA ASN A 4 -8.24 -31.13 -84.95
C ASN A 4 -7.62 -30.65 -83.63
N VAL A 5 -8.40 -29.98 -82.78
CA VAL A 5 -8.03 -29.70 -81.39
C VAL A 5 -8.47 -30.90 -80.54
N SER A 6 -7.50 -31.74 -80.17
CA SER A 6 -7.68 -32.80 -79.17
C SER A 6 -7.71 -32.18 -77.77
N ILE A 7 -8.88 -32.15 -77.14
CA ILE A 7 -9.02 -31.79 -75.72
C ILE A 7 -8.59 -33.01 -74.90
N ASN A 8 -7.35 -33.01 -74.40
CA ASN A 8 -6.85 -34.02 -73.46
C ASN A 8 -7.47 -33.79 -72.08
N ASP A 9 -8.53 -34.54 -71.78
CA ASP A 9 -9.28 -34.51 -70.52
C ASP A 9 -8.67 -35.44 -69.44
N GLU A 10 -7.34 -35.51 -69.34
CA GLU A 10 -6.62 -36.49 -68.50
C GLU A 10 -6.29 -36.02 -67.07
N ARG A 11 -7.01 -35.05 -66.50
CA ARG A 11 -6.76 -34.60 -65.11
C ARG A 11 -7.94 -34.62 -64.15
N ILE A 12 -8.99 -35.38 -64.46
CA ILE A 12 -10.18 -35.44 -63.60
C ILE A 12 -10.23 -36.81 -62.91
N VAL A 13 -9.60 -36.90 -61.73
CA VAL A 13 -9.85 -37.88 -60.66
C VAL A 13 -10.16 -39.31 -61.12
N SER A 14 -9.21 -40.24 -61.00
CA SER A 14 -9.40 -41.66 -61.34
C SER A 14 -10.73 -42.22 -60.82
N GLN A 15 -11.44 -43.00 -61.63
CA GLN A 15 -12.75 -43.60 -61.30
C GLN A 15 -12.75 -44.32 -59.94
N LYS A 16 -11.66 -45.02 -59.62
CA LYS A 16 -11.45 -45.69 -58.33
C LYS A 16 -11.45 -44.73 -57.12
N ARG A 17 -10.99 -43.49 -57.34
CA ARG A 17 -10.95 -42.41 -56.34
C ARG A 17 -12.32 -41.72 -56.20
N LEU A 18 -13.10 -41.63 -57.29
CA LEU A 18 -14.51 -41.21 -57.26
C LEU A 18 -15.37 -42.25 -56.50
N GLU A 19 -15.20 -43.54 -56.79
CA GLU A 19 -15.91 -44.63 -56.10
C GLU A 19 -15.67 -44.63 -54.59
N ASN A 20 -14.43 -44.40 -54.14
CA ASN A 20 -14.11 -44.23 -52.73
C ASN A 20 -14.74 -42.97 -52.11
N TYR A 21 -14.95 -41.93 -52.91
CA TYR A 21 -15.57 -40.69 -52.46
C TYR A 21 -17.08 -40.80 -52.31
N PHE A 22 -17.75 -41.56 -53.18
CA PHE A 22 -19.20 -41.66 -53.21
C PHE A 22 -19.73 -42.88 -52.44
N ASN A 23 -18.99 -43.98 -52.34
CA ASN A 23 -19.47 -45.25 -51.76
C ASN A 23 -19.13 -45.43 -50.27
N CYS A 24 -20.14 -45.71 -49.44
CA CYS A 24 -19.89 -46.27 -48.11
C CYS A 24 -19.41 -47.73 -48.23
N SER A 25 -18.67 -48.23 -47.24
CA SER A 25 -18.06 -49.57 -47.24
C SER A 25 -19.08 -50.65 -47.61
N ARG A 26 -20.28 -50.57 -47.05
CA ARG A 26 -21.38 -51.49 -47.35
C ARG A 26 -21.94 -51.42 -48.78
N CYS A 27 -22.07 -50.22 -49.34
CA CYS A 27 -22.47 -50.07 -50.75
C CYS A 27 -21.36 -50.55 -51.69
N ARG A 28 -20.10 -50.36 -51.29
CA ARG A 28 -18.92 -50.83 -52.01
C ARG A 28 -18.83 -52.36 -52.02
N GLU A 29 -19.09 -53.02 -50.90
CA GLU A 29 -19.18 -54.50 -50.81
C GLU A 29 -20.32 -55.07 -51.65
N LYS A 30 -21.41 -54.33 -51.80
CA LYS A 30 -22.56 -54.72 -52.65
C LYS A 30 -22.40 -54.33 -54.13
N GLY A 31 -21.29 -53.71 -54.52
CA GLY A 31 -21.06 -53.26 -55.89
C GLY A 31 -22.00 -52.13 -56.35
N LYS A 32 -22.62 -51.39 -55.43
CA LYS A 32 -23.58 -50.34 -55.74
C LYS A 32 -22.99 -48.95 -55.56
N GLN A 33 -23.32 -48.04 -56.48
CA GLN A 33 -23.01 -46.62 -56.32
C GLN A 33 -23.92 -45.99 -55.26
N CYS A 34 -23.31 -45.47 -54.21
CA CYS A 34 -23.96 -44.71 -53.16
C CYS A 34 -24.13 -43.27 -53.65
N GLY A 35 -25.32 -42.96 -54.14
CA GLY A 35 -25.67 -41.60 -54.52
C GLY A 35 -25.81 -40.73 -53.28
N TYR A 36 -24.75 -40.03 -52.86
CA TYR A 36 -24.89 -38.99 -51.84
C TYR A 36 -24.04 -37.75 -52.13
N GLN A 37 -24.74 -36.62 -52.29
CA GLN A 37 -24.19 -35.26 -52.35
C GLN A 37 -24.43 -34.45 -51.04
N LYS A 38 -25.13 -35.01 -50.03
CA LYS A 38 -25.51 -34.28 -48.77
C LYS A 38 -25.04 -34.97 -47.48
N LYS A 39 -25.25 -34.38 -46.30
CA LYS A 39 -24.95 -35.02 -45.00
C LYS A 39 -26.10 -35.98 -44.63
N GLY A 40 -25.87 -37.30 -44.57
CA GLY A 40 -26.89 -38.30 -44.20
C GLY A 40 -26.49 -39.76 -44.53
N PRO A 41 -27.27 -40.77 -44.10
CA PRO A 41 -27.05 -42.17 -44.49
C PRO A 41 -27.39 -42.38 -45.97
N CYS A 42 -26.67 -43.24 -46.69
CA CYS A 42 -26.88 -43.41 -48.13
C CYS A 42 -28.31 -43.83 -48.49
N VAL A 43 -28.78 -43.60 -49.72
CA VAL A 43 -30.15 -43.95 -50.14
C VAL A 43 -30.49 -45.42 -49.81
N GLU A 44 -29.53 -46.34 -50.00
CA GLU A 44 -29.65 -47.76 -49.62
C GLU A 44 -29.70 -47.98 -48.10
N CYS A 45 -28.89 -47.28 -47.31
CA CYS A 45 -28.94 -47.38 -45.84
C CYS A 45 -30.21 -46.76 -45.27
N LEU A 46 -30.70 -45.66 -45.87
CA LEU A 46 -31.94 -44.99 -45.49
C LEU A 46 -33.15 -45.86 -45.78
N THR A 47 -33.22 -46.47 -46.98
CA THR A 47 -34.28 -47.42 -47.35
C THR A 47 -34.23 -48.69 -46.51
N ALA A 48 -33.03 -49.19 -46.17
CA ALA A 48 -32.87 -50.32 -45.27
C ALA A 48 -33.09 -49.98 -43.78
N ARG A 49 -33.36 -48.71 -43.43
CA ARG A 49 -33.42 -48.20 -42.04
C ARG A 49 -32.18 -48.55 -41.21
N GLN A 50 -31.02 -48.72 -41.84
CA GLN A 50 -29.78 -49.08 -41.16
C GLN A 50 -28.82 -47.90 -41.09
N LYS A 51 -27.96 -47.90 -40.07
CA LYS A 51 -26.91 -46.89 -39.95
C LYS A 51 -25.92 -47.05 -41.12
N CYS A 52 -25.57 -45.93 -41.73
CA CYS A 52 -24.50 -45.87 -42.72
C CYS A 52 -23.16 -45.70 -42.00
N ASP A 53 -22.20 -46.56 -42.29
CA ASP A 53 -20.86 -46.55 -41.68
C ASP A 53 -20.16 -45.20 -41.85
N LYS A 54 -20.33 -44.57 -43.03
CA LYS A 54 -19.80 -43.23 -43.33
C LYS A 54 -20.42 -42.16 -42.41
N GLY A 55 -21.71 -42.28 -42.12
CA GLY A 55 -22.41 -41.40 -41.18
C GLY A 55 -22.06 -41.69 -39.72
N GLU A 56 -21.78 -42.95 -39.38
CA GLU A 56 -21.34 -43.37 -38.04
C GLU A 56 -19.93 -42.90 -37.73
N ALA A 57 -18.98 -43.06 -38.66
CA ALA A 57 -17.62 -42.52 -38.54
C ALA A 57 -17.63 -40.99 -38.35
N GLN A 58 -18.45 -40.26 -39.13
CA GLN A 58 -18.60 -38.81 -38.95
C GLN A 58 -19.21 -38.44 -37.59
N ARG A 59 -20.17 -39.23 -37.08
CA ARG A 59 -20.76 -39.02 -35.75
C ARG A 59 -19.74 -39.25 -34.64
N LEU A 60 -18.93 -40.30 -34.73
CA LEU A 60 -17.85 -40.59 -33.78
C LEU A 60 -16.79 -39.48 -33.78
N LEU A 61 -16.36 -39.01 -34.96
CA LEU A 61 -15.43 -37.88 -35.08
C LEU A 61 -15.99 -36.60 -34.46
N ARG A 62 -17.28 -36.30 -34.67
CA ARG A 62 -17.94 -35.15 -34.02
C ARG A 62 -18.01 -35.32 -32.51
N ARG A 63 -18.37 -36.50 -32.00
CA ARG A 63 -18.39 -36.77 -30.55
C ARG A 63 -17.00 -36.59 -29.94
N LYS A 64 -15.96 -37.11 -30.58
CA LYS A 64 -14.57 -36.93 -30.14
C LYS A 64 -14.18 -35.44 -30.11
N LYS A 65 -14.51 -34.69 -31.16
CA LYS A 65 -14.23 -33.25 -31.23
C LYS A 65 -15.00 -32.45 -30.17
N ILE A 66 -16.25 -32.82 -29.90
CA ILE A 66 -17.07 -32.20 -28.84
C ILE A 66 -16.46 -32.52 -27.47
N GLY A 67 -16.03 -33.76 -27.23
CA GLY A 67 -15.34 -34.14 -25.99
C GLY A 67 -14.06 -33.31 -25.76
N GLN A 68 -13.19 -33.25 -26.77
CA GLN A 68 -11.97 -32.43 -26.71
C GLN A 68 -12.24 -30.94 -26.46
N LEU A 69 -13.31 -30.39 -27.05
CA LEU A 69 -13.73 -29.01 -26.79
C LEU A 69 -14.26 -28.85 -25.38
N ALA A 70 -15.04 -29.81 -24.86
CA ALA A 70 -15.55 -29.78 -23.50
C ALA A 70 -14.41 -29.84 -22.47
N ASP A 71 -13.42 -30.71 -22.68
CA ASP A 71 -12.24 -30.82 -21.82
C ASP A 71 -11.45 -29.51 -21.80
N ALA A 72 -11.17 -28.93 -22.97
CA ALA A 72 -10.47 -27.65 -23.08
C ALA A 72 -11.25 -26.48 -22.44
N VAL A 73 -12.58 -26.49 -22.51
CA VAL A 73 -13.43 -25.50 -21.84
C VAL A 73 -13.38 -25.69 -20.32
N ASN A 74 -13.42 -26.93 -19.83
CA ASN A 74 -13.33 -27.22 -18.41
C ASN A 74 -11.97 -26.81 -17.83
N GLU A 75 -10.87 -27.15 -18.49
CA GLU A 75 -9.53 -26.73 -18.08
C GLU A 75 -9.40 -25.20 -17.98
N ARG A 76 -9.93 -24.48 -18.99
CA ARG A 76 -9.96 -23.01 -18.95
C ARG A 76 -10.84 -22.49 -17.82
N ALA A 77 -12.01 -23.09 -17.60
CA ALA A 77 -12.92 -22.69 -16.53
C ALA A 77 -12.27 -22.89 -15.15
N ASP A 78 -11.55 -23.99 -14.94
CA ASP A 78 -10.84 -24.27 -13.70
C ASP A 78 -9.65 -23.32 -13.51
N GLY A 79 -8.91 -23.01 -14.58
CA GLY A 79 -7.87 -21.98 -14.55
C GLY A 79 -8.41 -20.60 -14.14
N VAL A 80 -9.56 -20.19 -14.69
CA VAL A 80 -10.23 -18.93 -14.34
C VAL A 80 -10.71 -18.94 -12.89
N ARG A 81 -11.30 -20.06 -12.42
CA ARG A 81 -11.71 -20.21 -11.00
C ARG A 81 -10.52 -20.09 -10.05
N LEU A 82 -9.40 -20.72 -10.39
CA LEU A 82 -8.18 -20.64 -9.59
C LEU A 82 -7.66 -19.21 -9.52
N GLN A 83 -7.55 -18.52 -10.67
CA GLN A 83 -7.13 -17.11 -10.69
C GLN A 83 -8.06 -16.21 -9.89
N ALA A 84 -9.39 -16.39 -10.03
CA ALA A 84 -10.37 -15.63 -9.25
C ALA A 84 -10.20 -15.84 -7.73
N SER A 85 -9.93 -17.08 -7.31
CA SER A 85 -9.68 -17.40 -5.90
C SER A 85 -8.40 -16.74 -5.37
N GLN A 86 -7.33 -16.75 -6.17
CA GLN A 86 -6.05 -16.10 -5.84
C GLN A 86 -6.22 -14.59 -5.72
N MET A 87 -6.92 -13.97 -6.67
CA MET A 87 -7.24 -12.54 -6.61
C MET A 87 -8.07 -12.19 -5.38
N THR A 88 -9.08 -13.00 -5.05
CA THR A 88 -9.92 -12.77 -3.87
C THR A 88 -9.11 -12.84 -2.58
N ASN A 89 -8.17 -13.78 -2.48
CA ASN A 89 -7.27 -13.90 -1.34
C ASN A 89 -6.30 -12.70 -1.23
N HIS A 90 -5.78 -12.22 -2.36
CA HIS A 90 -4.96 -11.01 -2.40
C HIS A 90 -5.76 -9.78 -1.96
N VAL A 91 -6.97 -9.59 -2.48
CA VAL A 91 -7.86 -8.49 -2.09
C VAL A 91 -8.15 -8.54 -0.60
N ARG A 92 -8.47 -9.72 -0.04
CA ARG A 92 -8.69 -9.89 1.40
C ARG A 92 -7.47 -9.47 2.23
N THR A 93 -6.28 -9.88 1.81
CA THR A 93 -5.01 -9.54 2.49
C THR A 93 -4.75 -8.04 2.45
N LEU A 94 -4.99 -7.39 1.31
CA LEU A 94 -4.84 -5.95 1.16
C LEU A 94 -5.83 -5.18 2.05
N LEU A 95 -7.10 -5.61 2.10
CA LEU A 95 -8.10 -5.00 2.97
C LEU A 95 -7.71 -5.09 4.45
N GLN A 96 -7.17 -6.23 4.88
CA GLN A 96 -6.69 -6.40 6.24
C GLN A 96 -5.52 -5.45 6.55
N ARG A 97 -4.55 -5.34 5.64
CA ARG A 97 -3.41 -4.42 5.78
C ARG A 97 -3.85 -2.96 5.82
N ILE A 98 -4.85 -2.57 5.03
CA ILE A 98 -5.45 -1.23 5.07
C ILE A 98 -6.06 -0.99 6.45
N GLY A 99 -6.84 -1.93 6.97
CA GLY A 99 -7.41 -1.83 8.32
C GLY A 99 -6.35 -1.63 9.40
N ASP A 100 -5.27 -2.40 9.36
CA ASP A 100 -4.15 -2.27 10.30
C ASP A 100 -3.45 -0.91 10.21
N MET A 101 -3.23 -0.40 8.99
CA MET A 101 -2.63 0.92 8.77
C MET A 101 -3.54 2.05 9.26
N THR A 102 -4.84 1.97 8.97
CA THR A 102 -5.83 2.94 9.47
C THR A 102 -5.87 2.95 11.00
N GLY A 103 -5.86 1.78 11.63
CA GLY A 103 -5.81 1.67 13.10
C GLY A 103 -4.52 2.25 13.70
N LYS A 104 -3.36 2.05 13.03
CA LYS A 104 -2.09 2.69 13.44
C LYS A 104 -2.16 4.21 13.28
N LEU A 105 -2.68 4.71 12.16
CA LEU A 105 -2.85 6.14 11.90
C LEU A 105 -3.73 6.81 12.96
N GLU A 106 -4.85 6.19 13.33
CA GLU A 106 -5.74 6.73 14.36
C GLU A 106 -5.04 6.81 15.72
N LYS A 107 -4.27 5.78 16.11
CA LYS A 107 -3.47 5.78 17.33
C LYS A 107 -2.41 6.88 17.32
N THR A 108 -1.71 7.06 16.20
CA THR A 108 -0.71 8.13 16.07
C THR A 108 -1.36 9.51 16.12
N HIS A 109 -2.51 9.69 15.49
CA HIS A 109 -3.26 10.94 15.53
C HIS A 109 -3.69 11.29 16.96
N LYS A 110 -4.22 10.32 17.73
CA LYS A 110 -4.57 10.51 19.14
C LYS A 110 -3.36 10.96 19.98
N LYS A 111 -2.20 10.34 19.79
CA LYS A 111 -0.96 10.75 20.47
C LYS A 111 -0.53 12.16 20.08
N MET A 112 -0.60 12.51 18.80
CA MET A 112 -0.27 13.86 18.33
C MET A 112 -1.16 14.93 18.97
N VAL A 113 -2.46 14.67 19.09
CA VAL A 113 -3.39 15.57 19.78
C VAL A 113 -3.02 15.71 21.26
N GLN A 114 -2.74 14.59 21.95
CA GLN A 114 -2.30 14.62 23.36
C GLN A 114 -1.02 15.44 23.55
N TYR A 115 -0.01 15.25 22.68
CA TYR A 115 1.22 16.02 22.75
C TYR A 115 0.99 17.50 22.48
N ARG A 116 0.11 17.86 21.53
CA ARG A 116 -0.24 19.26 21.30
C ARG A 116 -0.87 19.89 22.54
N THR A 117 -1.85 19.23 23.15
CA THR A 117 -2.51 19.76 24.35
C THR A 117 -1.53 19.88 25.53
N ALA A 118 -0.64 18.90 25.71
CA ALA A 118 0.41 18.97 26.73
C ALA A 118 1.38 20.13 26.47
N TYR A 119 1.78 20.34 25.21
CA TYR A 119 2.65 21.46 24.83
C TYR A 119 1.98 22.82 25.07
N GLU A 120 0.70 22.96 24.71
CA GLU A 120 -0.09 24.17 24.99
C GLU A 120 -0.17 24.44 26.49
N GLY A 121 -0.43 23.42 27.30
CA GLY A 121 -0.43 23.51 28.77
C GLY A 121 0.93 23.95 29.34
N ALA A 122 2.02 23.31 28.92
CA ALA A 122 3.37 23.70 29.34
C ALA A 122 3.72 25.14 28.93
N THR A 123 3.25 25.58 27.75
CA THR A 123 3.45 26.96 27.28
C THR A 123 2.71 27.96 28.19
N THR A 124 1.49 27.65 28.61
CA THR A 124 0.75 28.49 29.56
C THR A 124 1.41 28.51 30.94
N GLU A 125 1.88 27.37 31.45
CA GLU A 125 2.60 27.30 32.72
C GLU A 125 3.89 28.12 32.71
N ILE A 126 4.65 28.08 31.60
CA ILE A 126 5.86 28.91 31.44
C ILE A 126 5.50 30.40 31.47
N ALA A 127 4.41 30.80 30.81
CA ALA A 127 3.97 32.20 30.83
C ALA A 127 3.58 32.66 32.24
N ASP A 128 2.87 31.82 32.99
CA ASP A 128 2.50 32.09 34.38
C ASP A 128 3.73 32.18 35.29
N LEU A 129 4.70 31.27 35.14
CA LEU A 129 5.95 31.30 35.90
C LEU A 129 6.77 32.55 35.59
N ARG A 130 6.84 32.98 34.32
CA ARG A 130 7.51 34.24 33.95
C ARG A 130 6.86 35.45 34.58
N ARG A 131 5.53 35.48 34.65
CA ARG A 131 4.80 36.56 35.32
C ARG A 131 5.10 36.59 36.82
N LYS A 132 5.03 35.44 37.49
CA LYS A 132 5.37 35.32 38.93
C LYS A 132 6.81 35.71 39.23
N LEU A 133 7.73 35.38 38.32
CA LEU A 133 9.13 35.78 38.45
C LEU A 133 9.26 37.31 38.40
N ALA A 134 8.62 37.96 37.42
CA ALA A 134 8.63 39.42 37.32
C ALA A 134 7.99 40.09 38.56
N GLU A 135 6.85 39.57 39.04
CA GLU A 135 6.21 40.07 40.27
C GLU A 135 7.16 39.95 41.48
N ALA A 136 7.89 38.85 41.62
CA ALA A 136 8.86 38.66 42.70
C ALA A 136 10.13 39.53 42.56
N GLU A 137 10.59 39.80 41.33
CA GLU A 137 11.69 40.72 41.05
C GLU A 137 11.32 42.16 41.43
N ASP A 138 10.08 42.59 41.14
CA ASP A 138 9.55 43.89 41.54
C ASP A 138 9.45 44.01 43.08
N GLU A 139 8.90 42.99 43.76
CA GLU A 139 8.82 42.96 45.23
C GLU A 139 10.21 43.01 45.88
N LEU A 140 11.21 42.33 45.29
CA LEU A 140 12.59 42.35 45.77
C LEU A 140 13.21 43.74 45.60
N ALA A 141 12.97 44.41 44.47
CA ALA A 141 13.43 45.76 44.22
C ALA A 141 12.84 46.76 45.22
N ASP A 142 11.53 46.70 45.46
CA ASP A 142 10.82 47.53 46.45
C ASP A 142 11.35 47.29 47.87
N ALA A 143 11.58 46.02 48.25
CA ALA A 143 12.13 45.68 49.55
C ALA A 143 13.56 46.21 49.73
N ASN A 144 14.39 46.12 48.69
CA ASN A 144 15.75 46.67 48.70
C ASN A 144 15.73 48.19 48.83
N GLU A 145 14.83 48.89 48.12
CA GLU A 145 14.69 50.35 48.23
C GLU A 145 14.27 50.77 49.65
N ARG A 146 13.36 50.02 50.27
CA ARG A 146 12.97 50.23 51.67
C ARG A 146 14.14 50.02 52.61
N LEU A 147 14.89 48.94 52.46
CA LEU A 147 16.08 48.68 53.27
C LEU A 147 17.16 49.74 53.10
N THR A 148 17.35 50.29 51.90
CA THR A 148 18.30 51.39 51.70
C THR A 148 17.84 52.67 52.38
N ARG A 149 16.53 52.97 52.33
CA ARG A 149 15.95 54.13 53.02
C ARG A 149 16.09 54.00 54.54
N ASP A 150 15.71 52.85 55.10
CA ASP A 150 15.80 52.60 56.55
C ASP A 150 17.26 52.74 57.02
N LYS A 151 18.24 52.27 56.24
CA LYS A 151 19.68 52.44 56.53
C LYS A 151 20.16 53.89 56.45
N GLU A 152 19.60 54.70 55.55
CA GLU A 152 19.91 56.13 55.47
C GLU A 152 19.34 56.87 56.68
N GLU A 153 18.09 56.56 57.07
CA GLU A 153 17.44 57.11 58.27
C GLU A 153 18.17 56.74 59.57
N GLU A 154 18.66 55.51 59.72
CA GLU A 154 19.48 55.09 60.87
C GLU A 154 20.80 55.89 60.97
N LYS A 155 21.49 56.12 59.83
CA LYS A 155 22.72 56.92 59.81
C LYS A 155 22.51 58.38 60.18
N GLU A 156 21.38 58.97 59.77
CA GLU A 156 21.04 60.35 60.14
C GLU A 156 20.70 60.48 61.63
N GLN A 157 20.12 59.45 62.24
CA GLN A 157 19.83 59.42 63.69
C GLN A 157 21.11 59.24 64.52
N ASP A 158 22.01 58.33 64.14
CA ASP A 158 23.31 58.14 64.84
C ASP A 158 24.23 59.37 64.71
N ALA A 159 24.14 60.13 63.61
CA ALA A 159 24.89 61.39 63.46
C ALA A 159 24.33 62.54 64.32
N GLY A 160 23.11 62.42 64.85
CA GLY A 160 22.44 63.45 65.66
C GLY A 160 22.73 63.36 67.17
N ASP A 161 23.17 62.20 67.67
CA ASP A 161 23.42 61.94 69.11
C ASP A 161 24.93 61.88 69.46
N GLY A 162 25.81 62.25 68.53
CA GLY A 162 27.27 62.13 68.65
C GLY A 162 28.06 63.36 69.11
N ASP A 163 27.42 64.41 69.63
CA ASP A 163 28.10 65.59 70.20
C ASP A 163 28.15 65.52 71.74
N GLU A 164 28.99 64.63 72.29
CA GLU A 164 29.71 64.84 73.56
C GLU A 164 30.61 63.63 73.89
N GLN A 165 31.86 63.64 73.41
CA GLN A 165 33.02 63.27 74.23
C GLN A 165 34.36 63.59 73.54
N ASP A 166 35.11 64.48 74.20
CA ASP A 166 36.54 64.73 73.99
C ASP A 166 37.37 63.45 74.16
N GLY A 167 38.42 63.31 73.35
CA GLY A 167 39.42 62.25 73.54
C GLY A 167 40.53 62.30 72.50
N ASP A 168 41.54 63.14 72.75
CA ASP A 168 42.89 62.99 72.20
C ASP A 168 43.38 61.53 72.38
N ASP A 169 43.72 60.82 71.31
CA ASP A 169 44.95 60.03 71.33
C ASP A 169 45.51 59.70 69.94
N LYS A 170 46.84 59.63 69.92
CA LYS A 170 47.73 59.49 68.78
C LYS A 170 47.97 58.02 68.44
N GLY A 171 48.22 57.79 67.15
CA GLY A 171 49.32 56.93 66.71
C GLY A 171 48.96 55.50 66.35
N GLY A 172 49.52 55.04 65.24
CA GLY A 172 49.50 53.63 64.84
C GLY A 172 49.57 53.48 63.33
N ASP A 173 50.78 53.61 62.78
CA ASP A 173 51.17 52.99 61.51
C ASP A 173 50.91 51.48 61.55
N GLU A 174 50.57 50.89 60.39
CA GLU A 174 50.83 49.50 59.93
C GLU A 174 50.09 49.36 58.57
N GLU A 175 50.76 49.56 57.42
CA GLU A 175 51.54 48.57 56.65
C GLU A 175 50.75 47.32 56.22
N GLU A 176 50.62 47.18 54.89
CA GLU A 176 50.59 45.95 54.07
C GLU A 176 49.47 44.91 54.38
N GLU A 177 48.95 44.08 53.48
CA GLU A 177 49.49 43.38 52.32
C GLU A 177 48.38 43.14 51.27
N ASP A 178 48.85 42.92 50.04
CA ASP A 178 48.14 42.31 48.93
C ASP A 178 47.50 40.96 49.31
N ASP A 179 46.40 40.58 48.64
CA ASP A 179 46.22 39.19 48.19
C ASP A 179 45.14 39.06 47.11
N ASP A 180 45.67 38.97 45.90
CA ASP A 180 45.38 38.11 44.77
C ASP A 180 44.16 37.13 44.73
N GLU A 181 43.69 36.99 43.48
CA GLU A 181 43.23 35.78 42.80
C GLU A 181 41.96 34.99 43.20
N SER A 182 41.16 34.73 42.15
CA SER A 182 40.39 33.50 41.78
C SER A 182 38.90 33.82 41.53
N ARG A 183 38.34 33.88 40.31
CA ARG A 183 38.39 33.00 39.13
C ARG A 183 38.18 31.51 39.45
N MET A 184 36.94 31.04 39.31
CA MET A 184 36.56 29.69 38.80
C MET A 184 35.04 29.68 38.49
N GLN A 185 34.66 29.52 37.21
CA GLN A 185 34.15 28.28 36.57
C GLN A 185 32.67 28.00 36.94
N THR A 186 31.70 28.20 36.04
CA THR A 186 31.22 27.27 34.98
C THR A 186 30.95 25.85 35.47
N ASP A 187 29.68 25.46 35.43
CA ASP A 187 29.17 24.10 35.14
C ASP A 187 27.71 24.28 34.67
N ALA A 188 27.38 23.98 33.40
CA ALA A 188 27.08 22.66 32.81
C ALA A 188 25.60 22.26 32.99
#